data_AF-A0A934XRT9-F1
#
_entry.id   AF-A0A934XRT9-F1
#
_cell.length_a   1.000
_cell.length_b   1.000
_cell.length_c   1.000
_cell.angle_alpha   90.00
_cell.angle_beta   90.00
_cell.angle_gamma   90.00
#
_symmetry.space_group_name_H-M   'P 1'
#
loop_
_entity.id
_entity.type
_entity.pdbx_description
1 polymer ?
#
loop_
_entity_poly.entity_id
_entity_poly.type
_entity_poly.pdbx_seq_one_letter_code
_entity_poly.pdbx_strand_id
1 'polypeptide(L)'
;MNERPKLPLLLTSGVIAIIAIIVAVTLGLFWVPDSQATARLMAPRPPAGVITGLVWHDLDLDAFPDATEPPLPGVAITLKDANQVYLTSTASAADGDYRFEGLAAGVYWVIESDPPGFLSTTENNVRVQLIGSQGAEVNFGDALAVTDTPTPVIAPVNVELAISASGDDTAVRSDLTINQVTAPALRLGRDGDTSFTGGFRFAGVALPAGAQVLDARLRLHPTGVTSGGLPVQLVVHGEASDAALDFQAANPLAPTRPRTQAAADWPIPNWPAGWIESPNLAGPLQEIIDRPGWTPGAALALFVFSLGSNSGYLDVDAWDGNGALAAQLDITFRPPPGWTTATPTPTVTRTPTVTPTSTASPTPTVTPTATATPTTSVTVTPTLALTKTPTPTPTTPPAQRWYLPFVKR
;
A
#
# COMPACT_ATOMS: atom_id res chain seq x y z
N MET A 1 2.53 -61.85 -110.68
CA MET A 1 2.67 -62.94 -109.68
C MET A 1 2.78 -62.24 -108.33
N ASN A 2 1.80 -62.34 -107.43
CA ASN A 2 1.60 -63.47 -106.50
C ASN A 2 2.93 -63.80 -105.79
N GLU A 3 3.11 -63.72 -104.47
CA GLU A 3 2.24 -64.19 -103.38
C GLU A 3 2.59 -63.53 -102.02
N ARG A 4 1.66 -63.59 -101.06
CA ARG A 4 1.91 -63.39 -99.62
C ARG A 4 2.90 -64.45 -99.10
N PRO A 5 3.54 -64.27 -97.93
CA PRO A 5 2.95 -64.94 -96.74
C PRO A 5 3.28 -64.35 -95.34
N LYS A 6 2.40 -64.71 -94.39
CA LYS A 6 2.65 -65.16 -93.00
C LYS A 6 3.30 -64.21 -91.95
N LEU A 7 2.54 -63.91 -90.89
CA LEU A 7 3.07 -63.84 -89.53
C LEU A 7 3.51 -65.25 -89.07
N PRO A 8 4.61 -65.37 -88.30
CA PRO A 8 4.51 -65.64 -86.85
C PRO A 8 5.43 -64.72 -86.02
N LEU A 9 5.06 -64.30 -84.80
CA LEU A 9 5.02 -65.09 -83.55
C LEU A 9 6.44 -65.56 -83.17
N LEU A 10 6.97 -65.10 -82.04
CA LEU A 10 7.30 -65.87 -80.82
C LEU A 10 8.63 -65.23 -80.34
N LEU A 11 8.97 -64.99 -79.08
CA LEU A 11 8.40 -65.35 -77.80
C LEU A 11 9.21 -64.65 -76.71
N THR A 12 8.55 -64.33 -75.58
CA THR A 12 8.98 -64.52 -74.16
C THR A 12 10.38 -64.04 -73.75
N SER A 13 10.63 -63.57 -72.54
CA SER A 13 10.00 -63.64 -71.22
C SER A 13 10.85 -62.67 -70.37
N GLY A 14 10.42 -62.07 -69.28
CA GLY A 14 9.33 -62.48 -68.43
C GLY A 14 9.25 -61.53 -67.24
N VAL A 15 8.00 -61.38 -66.79
CA VAL A 15 7.55 -61.42 -65.39
C VAL A 15 8.16 -60.41 -64.39
N ILE A 16 7.22 -59.90 -63.61
CA ILE A 16 7.31 -59.36 -62.24
C ILE A 16 7.14 -57.85 -62.19
N ALA A 17 6.15 -57.50 -61.36
CA ALA A 17 5.57 -56.20 -61.15
C ALA A 17 6.40 -55.33 -60.18
N ILE A 18 5.92 -54.09 -60.00
CA ILE A 18 6.04 -53.24 -58.80
C ILE A 18 7.24 -52.23 -58.78
N ILE A 19 6.86 -50.95 -58.97
CA ILE A 19 7.29 -49.70 -58.27
C ILE A 19 8.66 -49.02 -58.56
N ALA A 20 8.56 -47.74 -58.98
CA ALA A 20 9.40 -46.54 -58.72
C ALA A 20 10.80 -46.28 -59.37
N ILE A 21 10.86 -45.11 -60.08
CA ILE A 21 11.80 -43.95 -59.87
C ILE A 21 13.26 -43.96 -60.47
N ILE A 22 13.63 -42.83 -61.15
CA ILE A 22 14.96 -42.12 -61.29
C ILE A 22 15.95 -42.34 -62.50
N VAL A 23 16.09 -41.25 -63.32
CA VAL A 23 17.30 -40.45 -63.74
C VAL A 23 18.24 -40.76 -64.96
N ALA A 24 18.50 -39.67 -65.73
CA ALA A 24 19.68 -39.21 -66.51
C ALA A 24 20.01 -39.78 -67.92
N VAL A 25 19.95 -38.99 -69.04
CA VAL A 25 20.95 -38.00 -69.62
C VAL A 25 22.01 -38.73 -70.48
N THR A 26 22.38 -38.45 -71.76
CA THR A 26 22.49 -37.27 -72.67
C THR A 26 22.73 -37.81 -74.11
N LEU A 27 22.59 -37.13 -75.27
CA LEU A 27 23.23 -35.88 -75.77
C LEU A 27 22.67 -35.50 -77.18
N GLY A 28 22.51 -34.20 -77.49
CA GLY A 28 22.35 -33.67 -78.87
C GLY A 28 21.65 -32.30 -79.02
N LEU A 29 22.44 -31.22 -79.14
CA LEU A 29 22.07 -29.78 -79.26
C LEU A 29 21.28 -29.39 -80.53
N PHE A 30 20.46 -28.32 -80.46
CA PHE A 30 20.45 -27.18 -81.41
C PHE A 30 19.73 -25.94 -80.80
N TRP A 31 20.26 -24.73 -81.06
CA TRP A 31 19.80 -23.43 -80.55
C TRP A 31 19.03 -22.67 -81.64
N VAL A 32 17.95 -21.97 -81.30
CA VAL A 32 17.29 -20.97 -82.18
C VAL A 32 16.96 -19.72 -81.34
N PRO A 33 17.37 -18.50 -81.76
CA PRO A 33 17.06 -17.28 -81.04
C PRO A 33 15.72 -16.65 -81.45
N ASP A 34 15.30 -15.80 -80.53
CA ASP A 34 14.13 -14.94 -80.43
C ASP A 34 13.95 -13.88 -81.53
N SER A 35 12.71 -13.44 -81.75
CA SER A 35 12.25 -12.07 -82.05
C SER A 35 10.97 -12.02 -82.91
N GLN A 36 9.81 -11.92 -82.25
CA GLN A 36 8.67 -11.16 -82.77
C GLN A 36 8.02 -10.39 -81.61
N ALA A 37 8.18 -9.08 -81.63
CA ALA A 37 7.45 -8.16 -80.80
C ALA A 37 5.94 -8.33 -81.06
N THR A 38 5.19 -8.71 -80.03
CA THR A 38 3.76 -8.38 -79.98
C THR A 38 3.63 -7.16 -79.09
N ALA A 39 3.22 -6.06 -79.70
CA ALA A 39 2.73 -4.90 -78.98
C ALA A 39 1.60 -5.37 -78.04
N ARG A 40 1.90 -5.45 -76.75
CA ARG A 40 0.86 -5.62 -75.73
C ARG A 40 0.04 -4.34 -75.75
N LEU A 41 -1.20 -4.46 -76.24
CA LEU A 41 -2.28 -3.50 -76.08
C LEU A 41 -2.21 -2.91 -74.67
N MET A 42 -1.73 -1.67 -74.52
CA MET A 42 -1.92 -0.93 -73.28
C MET A 42 -3.43 -0.72 -73.16
N ALA A 43 -4.10 -1.57 -72.38
CA ALA A 43 -5.40 -1.23 -71.85
C ALA A 43 -5.27 0.18 -71.23
N PRO A 44 -6.24 1.10 -71.43
CA PRO A 44 -6.20 2.39 -70.74
C PRO A 44 -5.95 2.09 -69.27
N ARG A 45 -4.86 2.64 -68.70
CA ARG A 45 -4.54 2.45 -67.29
C ARG A 45 -5.84 2.76 -66.53
N PRO A 46 -6.44 1.77 -65.82
CA PRO A 46 -7.67 2.03 -65.13
C PRO A 46 -7.46 3.24 -64.23
N PRO A 47 -8.45 4.14 -64.13
CA PRO A 47 -8.28 5.36 -63.37
C PRO A 47 -7.80 5.01 -61.96
N ALA A 48 -6.70 5.63 -61.54
CA ALA A 48 -6.11 5.37 -60.24
C ALA A 48 -6.94 6.06 -59.17
N GLY A 49 -7.53 5.27 -58.26
CA GLY A 49 -8.11 5.78 -57.03
C GLY A 49 -7.04 6.30 -56.08
N VAL A 50 -7.47 7.15 -55.16
CA VAL A 50 -6.64 7.77 -54.13
C VAL A 50 -7.35 7.60 -52.79
N ILE A 51 -6.60 7.27 -51.74
CA ILE A 51 -7.08 7.37 -50.36
C ILE A 51 -6.24 8.44 -49.67
N THR A 52 -6.89 9.45 -49.11
CA THR A 52 -6.27 10.51 -48.30
C THR A 52 -6.82 10.48 -46.88
N GLY A 53 -6.18 11.24 -45.99
CA GLY A 53 -6.66 11.39 -44.64
C GLY A 53 -5.82 12.33 -43.81
N LEU A 54 -6.36 12.71 -42.66
CA LEU A 54 -5.73 13.52 -41.63
C LEU A 54 -5.56 12.68 -40.35
N VAL A 55 -4.41 12.82 -39.70
CA VAL A 55 -4.18 12.36 -38.33
C VAL A 55 -4.03 13.57 -37.41
N TRP A 56 -4.84 13.66 -36.35
CA TRP A 56 -4.88 14.83 -35.47
C TRP A 56 -4.99 14.46 -34.00
N HIS A 57 -4.55 15.38 -33.14
CA HIS A 57 -4.69 15.25 -31.70
C HIS A 57 -6.08 15.75 -31.30
N ASP A 58 -6.98 14.81 -31.04
CA ASP A 58 -8.33 15.04 -30.57
C ASP A 58 -8.28 15.50 -29.09
N LEU A 59 -8.46 16.80 -28.89
CA LEU A 59 -8.29 17.48 -27.60
C LEU A 59 -9.56 17.44 -26.75
N ASP A 60 -10.73 17.36 -27.37
CA ASP A 60 -12.02 17.38 -26.68
C ASP A 60 -12.80 16.06 -26.74
N LEU A 61 -12.21 15.05 -27.38
CA LEU A 61 -12.66 13.65 -27.47
C LEU A 61 -13.97 13.47 -28.25
N ASP A 62 -14.24 14.34 -29.22
CA ASP A 62 -15.46 14.30 -30.01
C ASP A 62 -15.34 13.49 -31.32
N ALA A 63 -14.11 13.05 -31.66
CA ALA A 63 -13.76 12.30 -32.87
C ALA A 63 -13.95 13.07 -34.19
N PHE A 64 -14.00 14.41 -34.15
CA PHE A 64 -14.04 15.29 -35.31
C PHE A 64 -12.87 16.30 -35.27
N PRO A 65 -12.19 16.54 -36.39
CA PRO A 65 -11.08 17.47 -36.41
C PRO A 65 -11.56 18.93 -36.33
N ASP A 66 -11.07 19.63 -35.32
CA ASP A 66 -11.39 21.04 -35.05
C ASP A 66 -10.24 22.00 -35.35
N ALA A 67 -10.56 23.28 -35.59
CA ALA A 67 -9.55 24.29 -35.95
C ALA A 67 -8.50 24.56 -34.85
N THR A 68 -8.80 24.17 -33.60
CA THR A 68 -7.89 24.30 -32.45
C THR A 68 -7.04 23.06 -32.19
N GLU A 69 -7.28 21.98 -32.93
CA GLU A 69 -6.63 20.70 -32.73
C GLU A 69 -5.38 20.57 -33.60
N PRO A 70 -4.22 20.25 -33.01
CA PRO A 70 -2.99 20.17 -33.79
C PRO A 70 -2.92 18.87 -34.58
N PRO A 71 -2.30 18.88 -35.76
CA PRO A 71 -2.02 17.65 -36.50
C PRO A 71 -1.00 16.76 -35.78
N LEU A 72 -1.05 15.45 -36.04
CA LEU A 72 -0.10 14.47 -35.52
C LEU A 72 0.81 13.93 -36.63
N PRO A 73 2.07 14.38 -36.71
CA PRO A 73 3.01 13.94 -37.72
C PRO A 73 3.70 12.62 -37.36
N GLY A 74 4.08 11.84 -38.37
CA GLY A 74 4.89 10.63 -38.22
C GLY A 74 4.11 9.38 -37.79
N VAL A 75 2.78 9.43 -37.75
CA VAL A 75 1.92 8.30 -37.39
C VAL A 75 1.85 7.31 -38.54
N ALA A 76 2.06 6.02 -38.25
CA ALA A 76 2.16 5.00 -39.28
C ALA A 76 0.77 4.53 -39.74
N ILE A 77 0.49 4.74 -41.02
CA ILE A 77 -0.74 4.29 -41.68
C ILE A 77 -0.42 3.15 -42.64
N THR A 78 -1.12 2.03 -42.51
CA THR A 78 -0.94 0.81 -43.29
C THR A 78 -2.14 0.58 -44.20
N LEU A 79 -1.89 0.26 -45.46
CA LEU A 79 -2.92 -0.14 -46.42
C LEU A 79 -2.88 -1.66 -46.64
N LYS A 80 -4.03 -2.31 -46.51
CA LYS A 80 -4.22 -3.73 -46.83
C LYS A 80 -5.33 -3.93 -47.87
N ASP A 81 -5.26 -5.04 -48.59
CA ASP A 81 -6.32 -5.42 -49.54
C ASP A 81 -7.56 -5.99 -48.84
N ALA A 82 -8.58 -6.37 -49.61
CA ALA A 82 -9.83 -6.94 -49.11
C ALA A 82 -9.66 -8.18 -48.21
N ASN A 83 -8.57 -8.94 -48.38
CA ASN A 83 -8.25 -10.14 -47.62
C ASN A 83 -7.30 -9.84 -46.44
N GLN A 84 -7.12 -8.57 -46.09
CA GLN A 84 -6.17 -8.10 -45.08
C GLN A 84 -4.71 -8.48 -45.37
N VAL A 85 -4.35 -8.65 -46.64
CA VAL A 85 -2.95 -8.79 -47.05
C VAL A 85 -2.30 -7.41 -47.14
N TYR A 86 -1.12 -7.26 -46.54
CA TYR A 86 -0.35 -6.02 -46.58
C TYR A 86 -0.02 -5.60 -48.00
N LEU A 87 -0.29 -4.33 -48.33
CA LEU A 87 0.08 -3.72 -49.61
C LEU A 87 1.25 -2.75 -49.43
N THR A 88 1.07 -1.76 -48.56
CA THR A 88 2.05 -0.69 -48.33
C THR A 88 1.76 0.04 -47.01
N SER A 89 2.65 0.96 -46.61
CA SER A 89 2.48 1.86 -45.48
C SER A 89 3.09 3.24 -45.80
N THR A 90 2.54 4.28 -45.19
CA THR A 90 3.06 5.65 -45.17
C THR A 90 3.05 6.19 -43.74
N ALA A 91 3.70 7.32 -43.50
CA ALA A 91 3.51 8.08 -42.27
C ALA A 91 2.73 9.38 -42.57
N SER A 92 1.99 9.89 -41.58
CA SER A 92 1.41 11.23 -41.64
C SER A 92 2.50 12.30 -41.74
N ALA A 93 2.24 13.34 -42.53
CA ALA A 93 3.15 14.45 -42.76
C ALA A 93 3.11 15.49 -41.63
N ALA A 94 3.89 16.57 -41.74
CA ALA A 94 4.00 17.61 -40.71
C ALA A 94 2.66 18.30 -40.38
N ASP A 95 1.76 18.31 -41.36
CA ASP A 95 0.39 18.80 -41.31
C ASP A 95 -0.64 17.71 -40.97
N GLY A 96 -0.20 16.49 -40.64
CA GLY A 96 -1.06 15.37 -40.27
C GLY A 96 -1.59 14.58 -41.47
N ASP A 97 -1.39 15.08 -42.68
CA ASP A 97 -1.95 14.47 -43.89
C ASP A 97 -1.21 13.18 -44.27
N TYR A 98 -1.94 12.22 -44.83
CA TYR A 98 -1.37 11.05 -45.48
C TYR A 98 -2.09 10.70 -46.79
N ARG A 99 -1.44 9.90 -47.65
CA ARG A 99 -1.93 9.60 -48.99
C ARG A 99 -1.46 8.25 -49.52
N PHE A 100 -2.39 7.49 -50.11
CA PHE A 100 -2.13 6.36 -50.99
C PHE A 100 -2.67 6.65 -52.40
N GLU A 101 -1.83 6.51 -53.42
CA GLU A 101 -2.20 6.74 -54.82
C GLU A 101 -2.05 5.49 -55.68
N GLY A 102 -2.58 5.54 -56.90
CA GLY A 102 -2.36 4.46 -57.86
C GLY A 102 -3.22 3.23 -57.59
N LEU A 103 -4.27 3.36 -56.77
CA LEU A 103 -5.08 2.24 -56.31
C LEU A 103 -6.07 1.82 -57.40
N ALA A 104 -6.26 0.52 -57.57
CA ALA A 104 -7.31 0.01 -58.43
C ALA A 104 -8.68 0.15 -57.74
N ALA A 105 -9.77 0.10 -58.50
CA ALA A 105 -11.09 -0.08 -57.91
C ALA A 105 -11.13 -1.39 -57.11
N GLY A 106 -11.60 -1.34 -55.87
CA GLY A 106 -11.50 -2.46 -54.95
C GLY A 106 -11.81 -2.07 -53.51
N VAL A 107 -11.76 -3.06 -52.63
CA VAL A 107 -11.92 -2.89 -51.19
C VAL A 107 -10.54 -2.87 -50.54
N TYR A 108 -10.36 -1.97 -49.59
CA TYR A 108 -9.15 -1.78 -48.83
C TYR A 108 -9.45 -1.66 -47.34
N TRP A 109 -8.44 -1.95 -46.52
CA TRP A 109 -8.40 -1.58 -45.10
C TRP A 109 -7.29 -0.55 -44.90
N VAL A 110 -7.63 0.56 -44.26
CA VAL A 110 -6.70 1.61 -43.86
C VAL A 110 -6.54 1.50 -42.35
N ILE A 111 -5.31 1.24 -41.91
CA ILE A 111 -5.01 0.89 -40.52
C ILE A 111 -4.02 1.88 -39.96
N GLU A 112 -4.41 2.59 -38.91
CA GLU A 112 -3.48 3.36 -38.09
C GLU A 112 -2.79 2.47 -37.05
N SER A 113 -1.55 2.81 -36.72
CA SER A 113 -0.88 2.34 -35.51
C SER A 113 -0.69 3.51 -34.55
N ASP A 114 -1.35 3.43 -33.39
CA ASP A 114 -1.43 4.51 -32.40
C ASP A 114 -0.01 5.01 -32.05
N PRO A 115 0.22 6.33 -32.10
CA PRO A 115 1.52 6.88 -31.76
C PRO A 115 1.82 6.67 -30.26
N PRO A 116 3.10 6.51 -29.88
CA PRO A 116 3.46 6.33 -28.47
C PRO A 116 2.92 7.45 -27.59
N GLY A 117 2.15 7.08 -26.55
CA GLY A 117 1.54 8.03 -25.61
C GLY A 117 0.17 8.55 -26.03
N PHE A 118 -0.42 8.00 -27.09
CA PHE A 118 -1.79 8.30 -27.53
C PHE A 118 -2.66 7.05 -27.51
N LEU A 119 -3.97 7.26 -27.48
CA LEU A 119 -5.01 6.28 -27.73
C LEU A 119 -5.99 6.87 -28.73
N SER A 120 -6.48 6.04 -29.63
CA SER A 120 -7.38 6.53 -30.68
C SER A 120 -8.78 6.81 -30.16
N THR A 121 -9.34 7.93 -30.61
CA THR A 121 -10.75 8.31 -30.42
C THR A 121 -11.62 7.90 -31.62
N THR A 122 -10.97 7.56 -32.73
CA THR A 122 -11.59 6.99 -33.95
C THR A 122 -11.30 5.49 -34.10
N GLU A 123 -11.85 4.84 -35.14
CA GLU A 123 -11.58 3.41 -35.42
C GLU A 123 -10.23 3.23 -36.14
N ASN A 124 -9.32 2.43 -35.58
CA ASN A 124 -7.96 2.26 -36.12
C ASN A 124 -7.88 1.39 -37.37
N ASN A 125 -8.99 0.77 -37.80
CA ASN A 125 -9.02 -0.16 -38.92
C ASN A 125 -10.28 0.07 -39.78
N VAL A 126 -10.21 1.06 -40.66
CA VAL A 126 -11.35 1.51 -41.47
C VAL A 126 -11.39 0.78 -42.81
N ARG A 127 -12.56 0.25 -43.17
CA ARG A 127 -12.80 -0.41 -44.46
C ARG A 127 -13.29 0.60 -45.50
N VAL A 128 -12.60 0.69 -46.63
CA VAL A 128 -12.94 1.59 -47.75
C VAL A 128 -13.21 0.81 -49.02
N GLN A 129 -14.17 1.26 -49.83
CA GLN A 129 -14.40 0.74 -51.17
C GLN A 129 -14.20 1.84 -52.21
N LEU A 130 -13.24 1.64 -53.11
CA LEU A 130 -12.98 2.53 -54.24
C LEU A 130 -13.75 2.04 -55.48
N ILE A 131 -14.50 2.94 -56.14
CA ILE A 131 -15.22 2.67 -57.38
C ILE A 131 -14.62 3.54 -58.50
N GLY A 132 -13.96 2.91 -59.47
CA GLY A 132 -13.28 3.64 -60.55
C GLY A 132 -12.15 4.54 -60.03
N SER A 133 -12.11 5.81 -60.47
CA SER A 133 -11.14 6.85 -60.04
C SER A 133 -11.48 7.56 -58.73
N GLN A 134 -12.50 7.12 -58.00
CA GLN A 134 -12.95 7.84 -56.82
C GLN A 134 -11.83 7.97 -55.78
N GLY A 135 -11.78 9.15 -55.15
CA GLY A 135 -11.04 9.38 -53.92
C GLY A 135 -11.86 8.92 -52.71
N ALA A 136 -11.19 8.49 -51.66
CA ALA A 136 -11.80 8.29 -50.35
C ALA A 136 -10.97 8.98 -49.27
N GLU A 137 -11.65 9.46 -48.24
CA GLU A 137 -11.04 10.11 -47.09
C GLU A 137 -11.27 9.23 -45.85
N VAL A 138 -10.21 9.03 -45.07
CA VAL A 138 -10.24 8.32 -43.79
C VAL A 138 -9.40 9.13 -42.83
N ASN A 139 -9.99 9.63 -41.75
CA ASN A 139 -9.26 10.45 -40.79
C ASN A 139 -9.14 9.68 -39.47
N PHE A 140 -8.04 9.92 -38.76
CA PHE A 140 -7.76 9.30 -37.47
C PHE A 140 -7.52 10.34 -36.37
N GLY A 141 -8.39 10.33 -35.37
CA GLY A 141 -8.26 11.15 -34.16
C GLY A 141 -7.63 10.34 -33.04
N ASP A 142 -6.65 10.94 -32.37
CA ASP A 142 -5.92 10.37 -31.24
C ASP A 142 -5.90 11.35 -30.07
N ALA A 143 -6.17 10.87 -28.86
CA ALA A 143 -6.02 11.65 -27.64
C ALA A 143 -4.80 11.17 -26.85
N LEU A 144 -4.16 12.06 -26.08
CA LEU A 144 -3.12 11.62 -25.15
C LEU A 144 -3.67 10.51 -24.25
N ALA A 145 -2.95 9.38 -24.23
CA ALA A 145 -3.22 8.32 -23.30
C ALA A 145 -3.10 8.91 -21.91
N VAL A 146 -4.22 9.06 -21.20
CA VAL A 146 -4.18 9.35 -19.77
C VAL A 146 -3.43 8.18 -19.18
N THR A 147 -2.17 8.38 -18.83
CA THR A 147 -1.50 7.47 -17.93
C THR A 147 -2.28 7.63 -16.63
N ASP A 148 -3.29 6.80 -16.43
CA ASP A 148 -3.69 6.40 -15.09
C ASP A 148 -2.39 5.85 -14.50
N THR A 149 -1.60 6.75 -13.88
CA THR A 149 -0.71 6.34 -12.83
C THR A 149 -1.67 5.66 -11.89
N PRO A 150 -1.66 4.32 -11.77
CA PRO A 150 -2.61 3.65 -10.89
C PRO A 150 -2.45 4.39 -9.57
N THR A 151 -3.55 4.96 -9.06
CA THR A 151 -3.51 5.62 -7.75
C THR A 151 -2.79 4.64 -6.85
N PRO A 152 -1.59 4.98 -6.33
CA PRO A 152 -0.73 3.99 -5.71
C PRO A 152 -1.58 3.31 -4.64
N VAL A 153 -1.73 1.98 -4.73
CA VAL A 153 -2.51 1.23 -3.75
C VAL A 153 -1.73 1.35 -2.44
N ILE A 154 -2.13 2.32 -1.61
CA ILE A 154 -1.46 2.60 -0.34
C ILE A 154 -1.66 1.37 0.52
N ALA A 155 -0.59 0.66 0.85
CA ALA A 155 -0.67 -0.56 1.65
C ALA A 155 -1.27 -0.25 3.04
N PRO A 156 -2.10 -1.14 3.60
CA PRO A 156 -2.51 -1.02 4.99
C PRO A 156 -1.31 -0.99 5.93
N VAL A 157 -1.45 -0.23 7.02
CA VAL A 157 -0.48 -0.09 8.11
C VAL A 157 -1.10 -0.66 9.37
N ASN A 158 -0.29 -1.41 10.11
CA ASN A 158 -0.65 -1.98 11.41
C ASN A 158 -0.04 -1.14 12.53
N VAL A 159 -0.84 -0.87 13.56
CA VAL A 159 -0.43 -0.18 14.79
C VAL A 159 -0.90 -1.00 15.96
N GLU A 160 0.01 -1.28 16.89
CA GLU A 160 -0.27 -1.94 18.15
C GLU A 160 -0.11 -0.90 19.26
N LEU A 161 -1.16 -0.72 20.06
CA LEU A 161 -1.19 0.21 21.17
C LEU A 161 -1.38 -0.57 22.48
N ALA A 162 -0.79 -0.05 23.55
CA ALA A 162 -0.98 -0.58 24.89
C ALA A 162 -1.27 0.55 25.86
N ILE A 163 -2.05 0.25 26.89
CA ILE A 163 -2.18 1.12 28.06
C ILE A 163 -0.82 1.32 28.70
N SER A 164 -0.54 2.56 29.13
CA SER A 164 0.81 2.95 29.55
C SER A 164 0.85 3.72 30.88
N ALA A 165 -0.30 3.95 31.51
CA ALA A 165 -0.40 4.69 32.76
C ALA A 165 -1.65 4.28 33.56
N SER A 166 -1.61 4.51 34.87
CA SER A 166 -2.72 4.24 35.80
C SER A 166 -4.00 5.01 35.44
N GLY A 167 -3.87 6.23 34.92
CA GLY A 167 -5.02 7.02 34.49
C GLY A 167 -5.67 6.55 33.18
N ASP A 168 -5.14 5.53 32.52
CA ASP A 168 -5.58 5.12 31.19
C ASP A 168 -6.57 3.95 31.22
N ASP A 169 -6.80 3.31 32.36
CA ASP A 169 -7.88 2.36 32.53
C ASP A 169 -8.67 2.55 33.82
N THR A 170 -9.91 2.07 33.81
CA THR A 170 -10.80 2.11 34.97
C THR A 170 -11.96 1.16 34.79
N ALA A 171 -12.58 0.76 35.90
CA ALA A 171 -13.95 0.27 35.94
C ALA A 171 -14.79 1.19 36.82
N VAL A 172 -16.04 1.43 36.43
CA VAL A 172 -17.01 2.21 37.22
C VAL A 172 -18.19 1.33 37.55
N ARG A 173 -18.49 1.25 38.84
CA ARG A 173 -19.71 0.62 39.33
C ARG A 173 -20.90 1.56 39.19
N SER A 174 -22.01 1.02 38.70
CA SER A 174 -23.28 1.75 38.57
C SER A 174 -23.85 2.30 39.88
N ASP A 175 -23.45 1.77 41.04
CA ASP A 175 -23.91 2.19 42.37
C ASP A 175 -22.98 3.20 43.09
N LEU A 176 -21.72 3.31 42.67
CA LEU A 176 -20.71 4.13 43.36
C LEU A 176 -20.16 5.29 42.51
N THR A 177 -20.33 5.30 41.19
CA THR A 177 -19.87 6.37 40.26
C THR A 177 -18.40 6.80 40.41
N ILE A 178 -17.56 5.97 41.04
CA ILE A 178 -16.14 6.22 41.28
C ILE A 178 -15.31 5.42 40.27
N ASN A 179 -14.34 6.08 39.66
CA ASN A 179 -13.34 5.45 38.81
C ASN A 179 -12.31 4.67 39.66
N GLN A 180 -11.98 3.46 39.22
CA GLN A 180 -11.05 2.55 39.87
C GLN A 180 -9.67 2.56 39.20
N VAL A 181 -9.10 3.74 38.98
CA VAL A 181 -7.84 3.92 38.23
C VAL A 181 -6.60 3.27 38.84
N THR A 182 -6.61 2.90 40.12
CA THR A 182 -5.47 2.19 40.74
C THR A 182 -5.82 0.73 41.09
N ALA A 183 -6.93 0.20 40.58
CA ALA A 183 -7.31 -1.17 40.85
C ALA A 183 -6.41 -2.12 40.05
N PRO A 184 -5.96 -3.25 40.64
CA PRO A 184 -5.11 -4.20 39.93
C PRO A 184 -5.87 -5.01 38.86
N ALA A 185 -7.19 -5.03 38.93
CA ALA A 185 -8.06 -5.71 37.97
C ALA A 185 -9.37 -4.92 37.81
N LEU A 186 -9.95 -4.99 36.61
CA LEU A 186 -11.16 -4.27 36.23
C LEU A 186 -12.28 -5.25 35.94
N ARG A 187 -13.38 -5.13 36.69
CA ARG A 187 -14.58 -5.93 36.44
C ARG A 187 -15.38 -5.34 35.29
N LEU A 188 -15.78 -6.19 34.35
CA LEU A 188 -16.66 -5.85 33.24
C LEU A 188 -17.91 -6.73 33.26
N GLY A 189 -19.06 -6.17 32.91
CA GLY A 189 -20.33 -6.89 32.90
C GLY A 189 -21.20 -6.53 34.10
N ARG A 190 -21.84 -7.52 34.71
CA ARG A 190 -22.82 -7.31 35.77
C ARG A 190 -22.66 -8.33 36.89
N ASP A 191 -22.71 -7.86 38.14
CA ASP A 191 -22.70 -8.68 39.35
C ASP A 191 -23.97 -8.36 40.16
N GLY A 192 -24.93 -9.29 40.16
CA GLY A 192 -26.27 -9.03 40.68
C GLY A 192 -26.94 -7.85 39.99
N ASP A 193 -27.30 -6.82 40.75
CA ASP A 193 -27.90 -5.58 40.24
C ASP A 193 -26.88 -4.50 39.88
N THR A 194 -25.59 -4.74 40.13
CA THR A 194 -24.54 -3.77 39.83
C THR A 194 -23.91 -4.07 38.48
N SER A 195 -24.06 -3.15 37.53
CA SER A 195 -23.27 -3.14 36.30
C SER A 195 -21.93 -2.44 36.50
N PHE A 196 -20.92 -2.93 35.80
CA PHE A 196 -19.57 -2.38 35.76
C PHE A 196 -19.25 -1.97 34.32
N THR A 197 -18.81 -0.72 34.18
CA THR A 197 -18.41 -0.15 32.88
C THR A 197 -16.90 0.03 32.86
N GLY A 198 -16.24 -0.52 31.84
CA GLY A 198 -14.81 -0.33 31.62
C GLY A 198 -14.49 0.90 30.79
N GLY A 199 -13.34 1.52 31.07
CA GLY A 199 -12.70 2.52 30.23
C GLY A 199 -11.28 2.12 29.91
N PHE A 200 -10.90 2.26 28.65
CA PHE A 200 -9.56 1.96 28.16
C PHE A 200 -9.11 3.08 27.24
N ARG A 201 -8.07 3.81 27.63
CA ARG A 201 -7.50 4.96 26.92
C ARG A 201 -6.13 4.62 26.39
N PHE A 202 -5.91 4.95 25.13
CA PHE A 202 -4.64 4.78 24.44
C PHE A 202 -4.11 6.18 24.10
N ALA A 203 -2.97 6.56 24.66
CA ALA A 203 -2.33 7.84 24.40
C ALA A 203 -1.41 7.78 23.17
N GLY A 204 -1.14 8.93 22.54
CA GLY A 204 -0.13 9.01 21.47
C GLY A 204 -0.52 8.30 20.18
N VAL A 205 -1.82 8.23 19.85
CA VAL A 205 -2.32 7.45 18.71
C VAL A 205 -1.99 8.14 17.40
N ALA A 206 -0.98 7.64 16.69
CA ALA A 206 -0.47 8.24 15.45
C ALA A 206 -1.34 7.96 14.20
N LEU A 207 -2.66 7.83 14.35
CA LEU A 207 -3.58 7.67 13.23
C LEU A 207 -3.79 9.02 12.52
N PRO A 208 -3.54 9.12 11.20
CA PRO A 208 -3.77 10.34 10.47
C PRO A 208 -5.27 10.63 10.31
N ALA A 209 -5.62 11.92 10.38
CA ALA A 209 -6.93 12.38 9.91
C ALA A 209 -7.10 11.99 8.43
N GLY A 210 -8.28 11.50 8.07
CA GLY A 210 -8.56 10.98 6.72
C GLY A 210 -7.99 9.59 6.43
N ALA A 211 -7.45 8.88 7.44
CA ALA A 211 -7.22 7.45 7.32
C ALA A 211 -8.55 6.69 7.20
N GLN A 212 -8.51 5.55 6.49
CA GLN A 212 -9.58 4.57 6.50
C GLN A 212 -9.23 3.45 7.49
N VAL A 213 -10.00 3.30 8.56
CA VAL A 213 -9.83 2.18 9.50
C VAL A 213 -10.42 0.92 8.87
N LEU A 214 -9.62 -0.14 8.75
CA LEU A 214 -10.02 -1.39 8.11
C LEU A 214 -10.41 -2.45 9.16
N ASP A 215 -9.60 -2.59 10.20
CA ASP A 215 -9.86 -3.47 11.34
C ASP A 215 -9.32 -2.82 12.61
N ALA A 216 -10.03 -2.98 13.72
CA ALA A 216 -9.54 -2.59 15.04
C ALA A 216 -10.05 -3.54 16.11
N ARG A 217 -9.17 -4.00 16.99
CA ARG A 217 -9.47 -5.02 18.01
C ARG A 217 -8.97 -4.57 19.37
N LEU A 218 -9.90 -4.36 20.29
CA LEU A 218 -9.58 -4.24 21.71
C LEU A 218 -9.26 -5.64 22.23
N ARG A 219 -8.09 -5.80 22.82
CA ARG A 219 -7.62 -7.05 23.41
C ARG A 219 -7.52 -6.88 24.92
N LEU A 220 -8.16 -7.78 25.64
CA LEU A 220 -8.17 -7.79 27.10
C LEU A 220 -7.61 -9.11 27.60
N HIS A 221 -6.84 -9.08 28.68
CA HIS A 221 -6.36 -10.27 29.35
C HIS A 221 -7.22 -10.56 30.60
N PRO A 222 -7.97 -11.66 30.63
CA PRO A 222 -8.73 -12.06 31.81
C PRO A 222 -7.80 -12.53 32.93
N THR A 223 -8.05 -12.10 34.16
CA THR A 223 -7.31 -12.53 35.36
C THR A 223 -7.61 -13.98 35.78
N GLY A 224 -8.61 -14.60 35.13
CA GLY A 224 -9.18 -15.89 35.52
C GLY A 224 -10.33 -15.78 36.54
N VAL A 225 -10.60 -14.58 37.08
CA VAL A 225 -11.78 -14.34 37.91
C VAL A 225 -13.00 -14.06 37.02
N THR A 226 -13.95 -14.98 37.03
CA THR A 226 -15.19 -14.92 36.25
C THR A 226 -16.36 -15.44 37.07
N SER A 227 -17.56 -14.89 36.91
CA SER A 227 -18.74 -15.42 37.58
C SER A 227 -20.04 -15.12 36.83
N GLY A 228 -21.09 -15.88 37.16
CA GLY A 228 -22.45 -15.64 36.72
C GLY A 228 -22.85 -16.32 35.40
N GLY A 229 -23.90 -15.77 34.78
CA GLY A 229 -24.50 -16.34 33.57
C GLY A 229 -23.73 -15.98 32.31
N LEU A 230 -23.49 -16.97 31.45
CA LEU A 230 -22.97 -16.79 30.10
C LEU A 230 -24.11 -16.59 29.09
N PRO A 231 -23.86 -15.94 27.93
CA PRO A 231 -22.67 -15.14 27.64
C PRO A 231 -22.62 -13.87 28.52
N VAL A 232 -21.42 -13.38 28.83
CA VAL A 232 -21.28 -12.00 29.31
C VAL A 232 -21.53 -11.10 28.11
N GLN A 233 -22.61 -10.31 28.14
CA GLN A 233 -22.98 -9.43 27.05
C GLN A 233 -22.43 -8.03 27.27
N LEU A 234 -21.48 -7.64 26.41
CA LEU A 234 -20.85 -6.33 26.44
C LEU A 234 -21.14 -5.55 25.15
N VAL A 235 -20.97 -4.24 25.19
CA VAL A 235 -20.90 -3.37 24.00
C VAL A 235 -19.73 -2.42 24.13
N VAL A 236 -19.03 -2.23 23.02
CA VAL A 236 -17.90 -1.30 22.93
C VAL A 236 -18.31 -0.07 22.13
N HIS A 237 -18.13 1.10 22.75
CA HIS A 237 -18.21 2.40 22.09
C HIS A 237 -16.84 3.08 22.11
N GLY A 238 -16.60 4.01 21.20
CA GLY A 238 -15.54 5.00 21.33
C GLY A 238 -16.01 6.24 22.10
N GLU A 239 -15.07 6.95 22.72
CA GLU A 239 -15.32 8.30 23.22
C GLU A 239 -15.39 9.27 22.03
N ALA A 240 -16.55 9.91 21.81
CA ALA A 240 -16.73 10.87 20.73
C ALA A 240 -16.12 12.25 21.09
N SER A 241 -14.80 12.28 21.20
CA SER A 241 -13.99 13.48 21.50
C SER A 241 -12.77 13.54 20.58
N ASP A 242 -12.20 14.74 20.43
CA ASP A 242 -11.04 14.98 19.56
C ASP A 242 -9.73 14.50 20.20
N ALA A 243 -9.68 14.47 21.53
CA ALA A 243 -8.58 13.94 22.34
C ALA A 243 -9.13 13.52 23.71
N ALA A 244 -9.17 12.22 23.97
CA ALA A 244 -9.71 11.68 25.21
C ALA A 244 -8.85 12.09 26.43
N LEU A 245 -9.51 12.56 27.48
CA LEU A 245 -8.87 12.81 28.78
C LEU A 245 -8.67 11.49 29.55
N ASP A 246 -7.69 11.47 30.45
CA ASP A 246 -7.48 10.35 31.38
C ASP A 246 -8.73 10.07 32.23
N PHE A 247 -8.75 8.96 32.96
CA PHE A 247 -9.83 8.59 33.87
C PHE A 247 -9.56 9.00 35.32
N GLN A 248 -8.67 9.96 35.57
CA GLN A 248 -8.44 10.45 36.92
C GLN A 248 -9.73 11.06 37.49
N ALA A 249 -9.79 11.29 38.81
CA ALA A 249 -11.00 11.75 39.49
C ALA A 249 -11.60 13.05 38.90
N ALA A 250 -10.76 13.91 38.30
CA ALA A 250 -11.20 15.13 37.61
C ALA A 250 -11.99 14.86 36.31
N ASN A 251 -11.79 13.67 35.74
CA ASN A 251 -12.27 13.26 34.42
C ASN A 251 -12.99 11.89 34.55
N PRO A 252 -14.17 11.81 35.18
CA PRO A 252 -14.89 10.54 35.33
C PRO A 252 -15.27 9.92 33.98
N LEU A 253 -15.33 8.58 33.89
CA LEU A 253 -15.64 7.86 32.64
C LEU A 253 -17.08 8.09 32.18
N ALA A 254 -18.02 8.00 33.09
CA ALA A 254 -19.45 8.02 32.83
C ALA A 254 -20.16 8.73 33.99
N PRO A 255 -21.33 9.37 33.79
CA PRO A 255 -22.29 9.16 32.69
C PRO A 255 -22.25 10.19 31.54
N THR A 256 -21.37 11.18 31.56
CA THR A 256 -21.46 12.35 30.67
C THR A 256 -20.51 12.35 29.48
N ARG A 257 -19.55 11.43 29.39
CA ARG A 257 -18.64 11.40 28.24
C ARG A 257 -19.41 11.06 26.96
N PRO A 258 -19.21 11.84 25.88
CA PRO A 258 -19.87 11.60 24.61
C PRO A 258 -19.40 10.27 24.01
N ARG A 259 -20.29 9.58 23.30
CA ARG A 259 -20.03 8.26 22.71
C ARG A 259 -20.21 8.32 21.20
N THR A 260 -19.45 7.51 20.50
CA THR A 260 -19.69 7.22 19.09
C THR A 260 -21.08 6.64 18.89
N GLN A 261 -21.70 6.96 17.76
CA GLN A 261 -22.96 6.36 17.34
C GLN A 261 -22.72 4.90 16.95
N ALA A 262 -21.65 4.63 16.21
CA ALA A 262 -21.16 3.29 15.96
C ALA A 262 -20.72 2.61 17.26
N ALA A 263 -21.05 1.33 17.35
CA ALA A 263 -20.75 0.46 18.49
C ALA A 263 -20.57 -0.98 18.01
N ALA A 264 -19.98 -1.82 18.84
CA ALA A 264 -19.85 -3.24 18.58
C ALA A 264 -20.32 -4.09 19.76
N ASP A 265 -21.30 -4.96 19.51
CA ASP A 265 -21.78 -5.93 20.50
C ASP A 265 -20.77 -7.06 20.66
N TRP A 266 -20.30 -7.29 21.89
CA TRP A 266 -19.27 -8.26 22.22
C TRP A 266 -19.81 -9.31 23.21
N PRO A 267 -20.45 -10.39 22.71
CA PRO A 267 -20.82 -11.52 23.54
C PRO A 267 -19.58 -12.37 23.85
N ILE A 268 -19.34 -12.66 25.13
CA ILE A 268 -18.32 -13.61 25.58
C ILE A 268 -19.02 -14.93 25.90
N PRO A 269 -19.04 -15.90 24.98
CA PRO A 269 -19.87 -17.11 25.10
C PRO A 269 -19.36 -18.11 26.12
N ASN A 270 -18.05 -18.13 26.34
CA ASN A 270 -17.36 -19.08 27.22
C ASN A 270 -16.29 -18.35 28.03
N TRP A 271 -15.92 -18.92 29.16
CA TRP A 271 -14.83 -18.37 29.96
C TRP A 271 -13.49 -18.55 29.24
N PRO A 272 -12.77 -17.45 28.95
CA PRO A 272 -11.52 -17.49 28.23
C PRO A 272 -10.36 -17.98 29.11
N ALA A 273 -9.40 -18.69 28.50
CA ALA A 273 -8.15 -19.13 29.14
C ALA A 273 -6.93 -18.28 28.74
N GLY A 274 -7.15 -17.17 28.01
CA GLY A 274 -6.11 -16.26 27.52
C GLY A 274 -6.73 -14.98 26.98
N TRP A 275 -5.96 -14.21 26.20
CA TRP A 275 -6.43 -12.96 25.59
C TRP A 275 -7.77 -13.15 24.86
N ILE A 276 -8.67 -12.22 25.11
CA ILE A 276 -9.93 -12.09 24.37
C ILE A 276 -9.87 -10.87 23.47
N GLU A 277 -10.51 -10.96 22.32
CA GLU A 277 -10.52 -9.91 21.31
C GLU A 277 -11.95 -9.47 21.03
N SER A 278 -12.15 -8.17 20.90
CA SER A 278 -13.43 -7.59 20.52
C SER A 278 -13.79 -7.96 19.07
N PRO A 279 -15.07 -7.81 18.68
CA PRO A 279 -15.43 -7.62 17.27
C PRO A 279 -14.68 -6.41 16.66
N ASN A 280 -14.80 -6.24 15.35
CA ASN A 280 -14.15 -5.14 14.64
C ASN A 280 -14.71 -3.79 15.10
N LEU A 281 -13.84 -2.92 15.59
CA LEU A 281 -14.13 -1.57 16.08
C LEU A 281 -13.83 -0.48 15.03
N ALA A 282 -13.67 -0.83 13.76
CA ALA A 282 -13.39 0.14 12.70
C ALA A 282 -14.44 1.27 12.64
N GLY A 283 -15.72 0.97 12.80
CA GLY A 283 -16.79 1.98 12.84
C GLY A 283 -16.60 3.02 13.96
N PRO A 284 -16.56 2.61 15.24
CA PRO A 284 -16.27 3.52 16.35
C PRO A 284 -14.99 4.34 16.17
N LEU A 285 -13.89 3.72 15.72
CA LEU A 285 -12.63 4.44 15.53
C LEU A 285 -12.70 5.43 14.35
N GLN A 286 -13.37 5.07 13.25
CA GLN A 286 -13.56 5.94 12.10
C GLN A 286 -14.29 7.22 12.51
N GLU A 287 -15.36 7.10 13.30
CA GLU A 287 -16.09 8.27 13.82
C GLU A 287 -15.22 9.21 14.65
N ILE A 288 -14.22 8.69 15.38
CA ILE A 288 -13.31 9.50 16.20
C ILE A 288 -12.30 10.23 15.32
N ILE A 289 -11.67 9.54 14.37
CA ILE A 289 -10.62 10.14 13.54
C ILE A 289 -11.17 11.07 12.44
N ASP A 290 -12.46 10.96 12.12
CA ASP A 290 -13.17 11.86 11.21
C ASP A 290 -13.60 13.17 11.87
N ARG A 291 -13.40 13.30 13.19
CA ARG A 291 -13.75 14.53 13.90
C ARG A 291 -12.83 15.66 13.47
N PRO A 292 -13.37 16.89 13.31
CA PRO A 292 -12.60 18.01 12.76
C PRO A 292 -11.42 18.44 13.63
N GLY A 293 -11.46 18.15 14.94
CA GLY A 293 -10.36 18.45 15.86
C GLY A 293 -9.39 17.28 16.09
N TRP A 294 -9.61 16.11 15.47
CA TRP A 294 -8.69 14.99 15.62
C TRP A 294 -7.31 15.34 15.06
N THR A 295 -6.27 15.09 15.85
CA THR A 295 -4.88 15.30 15.44
C THR A 295 -4.06 14.03 15.68
N PRO A 296 -3.14 13.64 14.77
CA PRO A 296 -2.26 12.51 15.01
C PRO A 296 -1.47 12.68 16.32
N GLY A 297 -1.45 11.64 17.14
CA GLY A 297 -0.86 11.68 18.49
C GLY A 297 -1.87 12.01 19.60
N ALA A 298 -3.12 12.37 19.26
CA ALA A 298 -4.20 12.49 20.24
C ALA A 298 -4.47 11.14 20.93
N ALA A 299 -5.12 11.20 22.09
CA ALA A 299 -5.55 10.00 22.80
C ALA A 299 -6.94 9.56 22.36
N LEU A 300 -7.14 8.25 22.27
CA LEU A 300 -8.43 7.62 21.98
C LEU A 300 -8.88 6.86 23.23
N ALA A 301 -10.18 6.85 23.52
CA ALA A 301 -10.74 6.02 24.58
C ALA A 301 -11.87 5.13 24.06
N LEU A 302 -11.93 3.92 24.61
CA LEU A 302 -12.99 2.94 24.39
C LEU A 302 -13.72 2.69 25.70
N PHE A 303 -15.04 2.61 25.63
CA PHE A 303 -15.91 2.32 26.75
C PHE A 303 -16.59 0.97 26.54
N VAL A 304 -16.56 0.13 27.57
CA VAL A 304 -17.13 -1.21 27.55
C VAL A 304 -18.29 -1.28 28.55
N PHE A 305 -19.51 -1.32 28.04
CA PHE A 305 -20.73 -1.39 28.86
C PHE A 305 -21.30 -2.81 28.87
N SER A 306 -22.14 -3.11 29.86
CA SER A 306 -22.97 -4.32 29.86
C SER A 306 -24.28 -4.08 29.10
N LEU A 307 -24.65 -5.01 28.21
CA LEU A 307 -25.93 -5.00 27.46
C LEU A 307 -26.99 -5.97 27.99
N GLY A 308 -26.64 -6.82 28.95
CA GLY A 308 -27.48 -7.91 29.43
C GLY A 308 -28.07 -7.67 30.81
N SER A 309 -29.21 -8.31 31.09
CA SER A 309 -29.77 -8.40 32.44
C SER A 309 -29.23 -9.59 33.24
N ASN A 310 -28.38 -10.45 32.66
CA ASN A 310 -27.78 -11.57 33.39
C ASN A 310 -26.63 -11.07 34.27
N SER A 311 -26.43 -11.72 35.43
CA SER A 311 -25.39 -11.35 36.40
C SER A 311 -24.01 -11.91 36.02
N GLY A 312 -23.64 -11.87 34.73
CA GLY A 312 -22.36 -12.36 34.22
C GLY A 312 -21.28 -11.27 34.21
N TYR A 313 -20.09 -11.60 34.72
CA TYR A 313 -18.93 -10.71 34.69
C TYR A 313 -17.61 -11.47 34.50
N LEU A 314 -16.59 -10.71 34.10
CA LEU A 314 -15.18 -11.11 34.10
C LEU A 314 -14.31 -9.98 34.65
N ASP A 315 -13.22 -10.33 35.31
CA ASP A 315 -12.19 -9.38 35.72
C ASP A 315 -11.00 -9.48 34.75
N VAL A 316 -10.57 -8.34 34.22
CA VAL A 316 -9.42 -8.22 33.31
C VAL A 316 -8.27 -7.49 34.00
N ASP A 317 -7.04 -7.79 33.59
CA ASP A 317 -5.84 -7.14 34.12
C ASP A 317 -5.87 -5.64 33.82
N ALA A 318 -5.55 -4.85 34.86
CA ALA A 318 -5.37 -3.41 34.77
C ALA A 318 -3.88 -3.06 34.70
N TRP A 319 -3.57 -1.83 34.29
CA TRP A 319 -2.20 -1.30 34.31
C TRP A 319 -1.52 -1.47 35.68
N ASP A 320 -2.18 -1.07 36.76
CA ASP A 320 -1.63 -1.11 38.11
C ASP A 320 -1.49 -2.52 38.69
N GLY A 321 -2.14 -3.52 38.09
CA GLY A 321 -1.96 -4.92 38.46
C GLY A 321 -0.81 -5.55 37.68
N ASN A 322 -0.90 -5.50 36.35
CA ASN A 322 0.13 -5.99 35.45
C ASN A 322 0.09 -5.23 34.12
N GLY A 323 0.89 -4.16 34.02
CA GLY A 323 0.99 -3.35 32.80
C GLY A 323 1.38 -4.10 31.53
N ALA A 324 2.00 -5.28 31.62
CA ALA A 324 2.30 -6.12 30.45
C ALA A 324 1.07 -6.87 29.91
N LEU A 325 0.02 -7.03 30.73
CA LEU A 325 -1.24 -7.68 30.40
C LEU A 325 -2.42 -6.71 30.36
N ALA A 326 -2.19 -5.43 30.65
CA ALA A 326 -3.18 -4.37 30.50
C ALA A 326 -3.69 -4.29 29.05
N ALA A 327 -4.84 -3.64 28.86
CA ALA A 327 -5.53 -3.64 27.58
C ALA A 327 -4.64 -3.17 26.41
N GLN A 328 -4.81 -3.82 25.28
CA GLN A 328 -4.13 -3.53 24.02
C GLN A 328 -5.15 -3.21 22.93
N LEU A 329 -4.74 -2.44 21.93
CA LEU A 329 -5.56 -2.10 20.77
C LEU A 329 -4.74 -2.26 19.50
N ASP A 330 -5.14 -3.25 18.70
CA ASP A 330 -4.52 -3.53 17.41
C ASP A 330 -5.36 -2.89 16.31
N ILE A 331 -4.75 -2.07 15.46
CA ILE A 331 -5.43 -1.29 14.42
C ILE A 331 -4.76 -1.52 13.08
N THR A 332 -5.55 -1.87 12.07
CA THR A 332 -5.16 -1.89 10.67
C THR A 332 -5.88 -0.76 9.94
N PHE A 333 -5.14 0.16 9.34
CA PHE A 333 -5.71 1.29 8.60
C PHE A 333 -5.02 1.52 7.26
N ARG A 334 -5.71 2.18 6.34
CA ARG A 334 -5.11 2.70 5.11
C ARG A 334 -4.85 4.21 5.29
N PRO A 335 -3.60 4.68 5.19
CA PRO A 335 -3.31 6.10 5.25
C PRO A 335 -3.89 6.86 4.05
N PRO A 336 -4.16 8.17 4.19
CA PRO A 336 -4.51 9.01 3.06
C PRO A 336 -3.29 9.20 2.12
N PRO A 337 -3.52 9.54 0.84
CA PRO A 337 -2.44 9.86 -0.10
C PRO A 337 -1.51 10.94 0.43
N GLY A 338 -0.20 10.74 0.22
CA GLY A 338 0.82 11.68 0.68
C GLY A 338 1.18 11.58 2.16
N TRP A 339 0.55 10.69 2.94
CA TRP A 339 0.99 10.40 4.29
C TRP A 339 2.28 9.60 4.27
N THR A 340 3.34 10.15 4.84
CA THR A 340 4.59 9.44 5.10
C THR A 340 4.65 9.10 6.58
N THR A 341 4.76 7.81 6.90
CA THR A 341 5.17 7.40 8.25
C THR A 341 6.49 8.10 8.51
N ALA A 342 6.62 8.86 9.60
CA ALA A 342 7.95 9.26 10.06
C ALA A 342 8.74 7.96 10.23
N THR A 343 9.70 7.71 9.34
CA THR A 343 10.62 6.59 9.49
C THR A 343 11.18 6.76 10.90
N PRO A 344 11.15 5.72 11.78
CA PRO A 344 11.82 5.85 13.06
C PRO A 344 13.23 6.31 12.73
N THR A 345 13.56 7.54 13.15
CA THR A 345 14.89 8.09 12.88
C THR A 345 15.82 7.04 13.45
N PRO A 346 16.71 6.40 12.66
CA PRO A 346 17.67 5.50 13.24
C PRO A 346 18.41 6.35 14.27
N THR A 347 18.20 6.04 15.54
CA THR A 347 19.00 6.63 16.61
C THR A 347 20.41 6.34 16.19
N VAL A 348 21.15 7.38 15.79
CA VAL A 348 22.57 7.25 15.52
C VAL A 348 23.16 6.88 16.87
N THR A 349 23.29 5.59 17.13
CA THR A 349 24.10 5.07 18.21
C THR A 349 25.48 5.60 17.90
N ARG A 350 25.87 6.67 18.58
CA ARG A 350 27.25 7.13 18.59
C ARG A 350 28.04 5.96 19.12
N THR A 351 28.65 5.18 18.23
CA THR A 351 29.77 4.32 18.56
C THR A 351 30.76 5.21 19.32
N PRO A 352 31.22 4.83 20.53
CA PRO A 352 32.17 5.64 21.27
C PRO A 352 33.35 5.93 20.34
N THR A 353 33.51 7.20 19.99
CA THR A 353 34.68 7.67 19.25
C THR A 353 35.86 7.41 20.17
N VAL A 354 36.69 6.43 19.80
CA VAL A 354 38.03 6.31 20.38
C VAL A 354 38.70 7.67 20.23
N THR A 355 38.96 8.32 21.37
CA THR A 355 39.71 9.56 21.41
C THR A 355 41.09 9.24 20.81
N PRO A 356 41.52 9.88 19.71
CA PRO A 356 42.88 9.70 19.25
C PRO A 356 43.81 10.22 20.32
N THR A 357 44.58 9.32 20.94
CA THR A 357 45.71 9.67 21.80
C THR A 357 46.64 10.57 20.99
N SER A 358 46.84 11.80 21.44
CA SER A 358 47.76 12.74 20.80
C SER A 358 49.18 12.18 20.82
N THR A 359 49.69 11.76 19.67
CA THR A 359 51.11 11.50 19.48
C THR A 359 51.85 12.84 19.51
N ALA A 360 52.91 12.92 20.33
CA ALA A 360 53.68 14.14 20.55
C ALA A 360 54.23 14.72 19.23
N SER A 361 54.00 16.02 19.05
CA SER A 361 54.57 16.84 17.97
C SER A 361 56.03 17.20 18.30
N PRO A 362 56.99 17.18 17.34
CA PRO A 362 58.38 17.53 17.61
C PRO A 362 58.57 19.02 17.94
N THR A 363 59.38 19.24 18.96
CA THR A 363 59.80 20.50 19.58
C THR A 363 60.40 21.51 18.59
N PRO A 364 60.00 22.80 18.61
CA PRO A 364 60.71 23.85 17.89
C PRO A 364 62.02 24.24 18.61
N THR A 365 63.09 24.37 17.82
CA THR A 365 64.43 24.83 18.22
C THR A 365 64.39 26.27 18.73
N VAL A 366 64.92 26.52 19.94
CA VAL A 366 65.09 27.86 20.53
C VAL A 366 66.48 28.44 20.21
N THR A 367 66.50 29.70 19.77
CA THR A 367 67.68 30.59 19.70
C THR A 367 67.85 31.32 21.04
N PRO A 368 69.07 31.46 21.62
CA PRO A 368 69.23 31.95 22.99
C PRO A 368 69.52 33.45 23.14
N THR A 369 69.31 33.94 24.38
CA THR A 369 69.89 35.14 25.06
C THR A 369 68.99 36.40 25.02
N ALA A 370 68.67 37.10 26.12
CA ALA A 370 69.52 37.47 27.26
C ALA A 370 68.84 37.48 28.65
N THR A 371 69.70 37.36 29.65
CA THR A 371 69.50 37.33 31.11
C THR A 371 69.36 38.71 31.73
N ALA A 372 68.45 38.86 32.71
CA ALA A 372 68.63 39.72 33.90
C ALA A 372 67.79 39.22 35.09
N THR A 373 68.35 39.36 36.29
CA THR A 373 68.04 38.71 37.58
C THR A 373 67.07 39.54 38.47
N PRO A 374 66.74 39.15 39.72
CA PRO A 374 65.45 38.66 40.18
C PRO A 374 64.63 39.71 40.98
N THR A 375 63.34 39.44 41.24
CA THR A 375 62.68 40.04 42.42
C THR A 375 61.66 39.07 43.05
N THR A 376 61.80 38.96 44.36
CA THR A 376 61.13 38.06 45.30
C THR A 376 59.64 38.30 45.45
N SER A 377 58.84 37.25 45.60
CA SER A 377 57.57 37.31 46.35
C SER A 377 57.24 35.97 47.00
N VAL A 378 56.69 36.07 48.20
CA VAL A 378 56.72 35.11 49.31
C VAL A 378 55.71 33.98 49.14
N THR A 379 56.16 32.73 49.32
CA THR A 379 55.29 31.56 49.49
C THR A 379 54.74 31.53 50.91
N VAL A 380 53.41 31.55 51.07
CA VAL A 380 52.73 31.15 52.31
C VAL A 380 52.08 29.78 52.11
N THR A 381 52.54 28.82 52.90
CA THR A 381 51.99 27.45 53.01
C THR A 381 50.91 27.42 54.08
N PRO A 382 49.66 27.01 53.79
CA PRO A 382 48.73 26.57 54.83
C PRO A 382 48.88 25.07 55.11
N THR A 383 49.26 24.77 56.34
CA THR A 383 49.28 23.43 56.97
C THR A 383 47.86 22.93 57.20
N LEU A 384 47.58 21.68 56.82
CA LEU A 384 46.33 20.98 57.13
C LEU A 384 46.26 20.64 58.63
N ALA A 385 45.18 21.05 59.31
CA ALA A 385 44.85 20.63 60.66
C ALA A 385 43.75 19.54 60.63
N LEU A 386 44.02 18.42 61.30
CA LEU A 386 43.12 17.28 61.48
C LEU A 386 41.97 17.64 62.43
N THR A 387 40.72 17.50 61.98
CA THR A 387 39.51 17.60 62.82
C THR A 387 39.10 16.23 63.35
N LYS A 388 38.84 16.17 64.67
CA LYS A 388 38.41 14.99 65.42
C LYS A 388 36.91 14.73 65.22
N THR A 389 36.57 13.46 65.02
CA THR A 389 35.20 12.91 64.97
C THR A 389 34.51 12.95 66.35
N PRO A 390 33.25 13.39 66.48
CA PRO A 390 32.50 13.32 67.74
C PRO A 390 31.92 11.92 68.01
N THR A 391 32.03 11.50 69.27
CA THR A 391 31.52 10.25 69.86
C THR A 391 30.00 10.29 70.09
N PRO A 392 29.22 9.22 69.83
CA PRO A 392 27.78 9.19 70.07
C PRO A 392 27.42 9.03 71.57
N THR A 393 26.34 9.70 71.97
CA THR A 393 25.73 9.63 73.31
C THR A 393 24.72 8.46 73.38
N PRO A 394 24.66 7.68 74.47
CA PRO A 394 23.74 6.55 74.59
C PRO A 394 22.31 6.99 74.98
N THR A 395 21.31 6.48 74.25
CA THR A 395 19.87 6.61 74.54
C THR A 395 19.34 5.39 75.31
N THR A 396 18.58 5.66 76.38
CA THR A 396 17.93 4.69 77.27
C THR A 396 16.64 4.12 76.65
N PRO A 397 16.34 2.81 76.75
CA PRO A 397 15.10 2.23 76.23
C PRO A 397 13.89 2.43 77.18
N PRO A 398 12.65 2.53 76.65
CA PRO A 398 11.44 2.68 77.46
C PRO A 398 10.98 1.35 78.10
N ALA A 399 10.36 1.48 79.28
CA ALA A 399 9.87 0.39 80.12
C ALA A 399 8.69 -0.37 79.49
N GLN A 400 8.76 -1.71 79.49
CA GLN A 400 7.66 -2.61 79.17
C GLN A 400 6.68 -2.71 80.34
N ARG A 401 5.40 -2.38 80.10
CA ARG A 401 4.28 -2.70 81.01
C ARG A 401 3.68 -4.06 80.63
N TRP A 402 3.62 -4.96 81.60
CA TRP A 402 2.98 -6.27 81.50
C TRP A 402 1.46 -6.15 81.65
N TYR A 403 0.70 -6.76 80.73
CA TYR A 403 -0.74 -6.97 80.86
C TYR A 403 -1.00 -8.46 81.16
N LEU A 404 -1.62 -8.74 82.30
CA LEU A 404 -2.11 -10.07 82.69
C LEU A 404 -3.51 -10.30 82.07
N PRO A 405 -3.83 -11.48 81.51
CA PRO A 405 -5.17 -11.79 81.08
C PRO A 405 -6.05 -12.21 82.27
N PHE A 406 -7.16 -11.50 82.47
CA PHE A 406 -8.25 -11.91 83.37
C PHE A 406 -9.06 -13.03 82.73
N VAL A 407 -9.10 -14.19 83.38
CA VAL A 407 -10.06 -15.28 83.13
C VAL A 407 -11.34 -14.97 83.91
N LYS A 408 -12.49 -14.91 83.23
CA LYS A 408 -13.81 -15.01 83.88
C LYS A 408 -14.35 -16.42 83.70
N ARG A 409 -14.79 -16.99 84.82
CA ARG A 409 -15.67 -18.16 84.92
C ARG A 409 -17.09 -17.78 84.54
#